data_AF-A0A3N5SD54-F1
#
_entry.id   AF-A0A3N5SD54-F1
#
_cell.length_a   1.000
_cell.length_b   1.000
_cell.length_c   1.000
_cell.angle_alpha   90.00
_cell.angle_beta   90.00
_cell.angle_gamma   90.00
#
_symmetry.space_group_name_H-M   'P 1'
#
loop_
_entity.id
_entity.type
_entity.pdbx_description
1 polymer ?
#
loop_
_entity_poly.entity_id
_entity_poly.type
_entity_poly.pdbx_seq_one_letter_code
_entity_poly.pdbx_strand_id
1 'polypeptide(L)'
;MTISELHSNIKALRHEVNLKIHMLRQEYVQEHAKFKVGDFIGNVTGIIKVERIGYECYGKDDELLDIKYFGTRYRKSHGEYIQVKNRKNNPPFNEEFCKYM
;
A
#
# COMPACT_ATOMS: atom_id res chain seq x y z
N MET A 1 -7.11 -34.36 20.22
CA MET A 1 -6.56 -33.07 19.77
C MET A 1 -5.29 -32.78 20.55
N THR A 2 -4.15 -32.72 19.86
CA THR A 2 -2.84 -32.47 20.48
C THR A 2 -2.58 -30.96 20.64
N ILE A 3 -1.63 -30.58 21.49
CA ILE A 3 -1.19 -29.17 21.63
C ILE A 3 -0.68 -28.63 20.27
N SER A 4 -0.04 -29.49 19.46
CA SER A 4 0.42 -29.17 18.11
C SER A 4 -0.74 -28.82 17.17
N GLU A 5 -1.79 -29.64 17.16
CA GLU A 5 -3.01 -29.39 16.37
C GLU A 5 -3.70 -28.10 16.80
N LEU A 6 -3.75 -27.83 18.12
CA LEU A 6 -4.32 -26.61 18.67
C LEU A 6 -3.57 -25.35 18.17
N HIS A 7 -2.24 -25.36 18.21
CA HIS A 7 -1.42 -24.24 17.71
C HIS A 7 -1.58 -24.02 16.20
N SER A 8 -1.64 -25.11 15.42
CA SER A 8 -1.88 -25.03 13.97
C SER A 8 -3.24 -24.39 13.67
N ASN A 9 -4.28 -24.79 14.40
CA ASN A 9 -5.63 -24.23 14.24
C ASN A 9 -5.70 -22.75 14.62
N ILE A 10 -5.05 -22.34 15.72
CA ILE A 10 -4.98 -20.92 16.12
C ILE A 10 -4.27 -20.08 15.05
N LYS A 11 -3.18 -20.60 14.47
CA LYS A 11 -2.46 -19.93 13.38
C LYS A 11 -3.32 -19.75 12.14
N ALA A 12 -4.04 -20.80 11.74
CA ALA A 12 -4.95 -20.75 10.60
C ALA A 12 -6.07 -19.73 10.80
N LEU A 13 -6.70 -19.72 11.98
CA LEU A 13 -7.74 -18.74 12.33
C LEU A 13 -7.23 -17.30 12.30
N ARG A 14 -6.04 -17.04 12.87
CA ARG A 14 -5.42 -15.71 12.79
C ARG A 14 -5.17 -15.27 11.35
N HIS A 15 -4.71 -16.18 10.51
CA HIS A 15 -4.46 -15.89 9.10
C HIS A 15 -5.75 -15.51 8.36
N GLU A 16 -6.84 -16.26 8.57
CA GLU A 16 -8.13 -15.96 7.96
C GLU A 16 -8.67 -14.59 8.39
N VAL A 17 -8.54 -14.26 9.69
CA VAL A 17 -8.95 -12.95 10.22
C VAL A 17 -8.13 -11.82 9.60
N ASN A 18 -6.80 -11.96 9.51
CA ASN A 18 -5.94 -10.95 8.91
C ASN A 18 -6.29 -10.72 7.43
N LEU A 19 -6.57 -11.78 6.68
CA LEU A 19 -7.01 -11.66 5.28
C LEU A 19 -8.32 -10.89 5.15
N LYS A 20 -9.32 -11.18 5.99
CA LYS A 20 -10.60 -10.45 5.97
C LYS A 20 -10.41 -8.97 6.28
N ILE A 21 -9.59 -8.66 7.30
CA ILE A 21 -9.25 -7.27 7.64
C ILE A 21 -8.54 -6.59 6.47
N HIS A 22 -7.58 -7.27 5.83
CA HIS A 22 -6.89 -6.74 4.65
C HIS A 22 -7.86 -6.40 3.52
N MET A 23 -8.82 -7.29 3.23
CA MET A 23 -9.81 -7.06 2.18
C MET A 23 -10.70 -5.85 2.49
N LEU A 24 -11.18 -5.71 3.72
CA LEU A 24 -11.96 -4.54 4.16
C LEU A 24 -11.18 -3.23 4.03
N ARG A 25 -9.89 -3.26 4.38
CA ARG A 25 -9.01 -2.08 4.24
C ARG A 25 -8.80 -1.72 2.77
N GLN A 26 -8.64 -2.69 1.88
CA GLN A 26 -8.54 -2.46 0.44
C GLN A 26 -9.82 -1.85 -0.13
N GLU A 27 -10.99 -2.37 0.26
CA GLU A 27 -12.29 -1.83 -0.14
C GLU A 27 -12.44 -0.37 0.30
N TYR A 28 -12.14 -0.08 1.57
CA TYR A 28 -12.13 1.29 2.08
C TYR A 28 -11.22 2.22 1.27
N VAL A 29 -9.99 1.78 0.95
CA VAL A 29 -9.06 2.55 0.14
C VAL A 29 -9.63 2.85 -1.24
N GLN A 30 -10.24 1.86 -1.90
CA GLN A 30 -10.82 2.06 -3.23
C GLN A 30 -11.99 3.05 -3.21
N GLU A 31 -12.81 3.02 -2.16
CA GLU A 31 -13.94 3.93 -1.99
C GLU A 31 -13.53 5.36 -1.62
N HIS A 32 -12.47 5.52 -0.82
CA HIS A 32 -12.10 6.80 -0.21
C HIS A 32 -10.85 7.44 -0.84
N ALA A 33 -10.20 6.78 -1.79
CA ALA A 33 -9.07 7.34 -2.52
C ALA A 33 -9.50 8.61 -3.28
N LYS A 34 -8.79 9.70 -3.01
CA LYS A 34 -9.00 11.00 -3.67
C LYS A 34 -8.51 11.02 -5.11
N PHE A 35 -7.52 10.19 -5.42
CA PHE A 35 -6.87 10.11 -6.74
C PHE A 35 -6.95 8.68 -7.28
N LYS A 36 -6.80 8.53 -8.59
CA LYS A 36 -6.85 7.27 -9.32
C LYS A 36 -5.48 6.89 -9.88
N VAL A 37 -5.32 5.63 -10.23
CA VAL A 37 -4.15 5.16 -10.99
C VAL A 37 -4.11 5.91 -12.33
N GLY A 38 -2.95 6.47 -12.66
CA GLY A 38 -2.71 7.34 -13.82
C GLY A 38 -2.69 8.83 -13.49
N ASP A 39 -3.25 9.25 -12.35
CA ASP A 39 -3.28 10.65 -11.96
C ASP A 39 -1.87 11.17 -11.64
N PHE A 40 -1.66 12.46 -11.89
CA PHE A 40 -0.45 13.16 -11.46
C PHE A 40 -0.76 13.97 -10.20
N ILE A 41 -0.12 13.60 -9.09
CA ILE A 41 -0.29 14.21 -7.77
C ILE A 41 0.99 14.92 -7.34
N GLY A 42 0.90 16.13 -6.80
CA GLY A 42 2.07 16.84 -6.27
C GLY A 42 2.01 18.34 -6.48
N ASN A 43 3.10 19.01 -6.09
CA ASN A 43 3.22 20.46 -6.13
C ASN A 43 4.52 20.85 -6.85
N VAL A 44 4.93 22.11 -6.70
CA VAL A 44 6.13 22.68 -7.35
C VAL A 44 7.40 21.89 -7.03
N THR A 45 7.48 21.22 -5.86
CA THR A 45 8.69 20.51 -5.44
C THR A 45 8.77 19.06 -5.94
N GLY A 46 7.68 18.51 -6.47
CA GLY A 46 7.68 17.17 -7.06
C GLY A 46 6.29 16.68 -7.39
N ILE A 47 6.17 16.01 -8.53
CA ILE A 47 4.94 15.41 -9.03
C ILE A 47 5.15 13.89 -9.07
N ILE A 48 4.13 13.11 -8.75
CA ILE A 48 4.12 11.65 -8.81
C ILE A 48 3.04 11.25 -9.80
N LYS A 49 3.34 10.35 -10.73
CA LYS A 49 2.31 9.62 -11.48
C LYS A 49 1.88 8.42 -10.64
N VAL A 50 0.63 8.36 -10.25
CA VAL A 50 0.09 7.27 -9.43
C VAL A 50 0.07 5.99 -10.26
N GLU A 51 0.78 4.98 -9.78
CA GLU A 51 0.82 3.63 -10.38
C GLU A 51 0.04 2.64 -9.51
N ARG A 52 -0.03 2.91 -8.19
CA ARG A 52 -0.75 2.08 -7.23
C ARG A 52 -1.24 2.92 -6.07
N ILE A 53 -2.38 2.52 -5.52
CA ILE A 53 -2.94 3.04 -4.27
C ILE A 53 -2.91 1.91 -3.25
N GLY A 54 -2.50 2.20 -2.03
CA GLY A 54 -2.51 1.25 -0.94
C GLY A 54 -2.79 1.97 0.38
N TYR A 55 -2.44 1.32 1.47
CA TYR A 55 -2.60 1.88 2.80
C TYR A 55 -1.41 1.56 3.70
N GLU A 56 -1.27 2.35 4.75
CA GLU A 56 -0.39 2.08 5.87
C GLU A 56 -1.22 2.17 7.15
N CYS A 57 -1.02 1.22 8.06
CA CYS A 57 -1.63 1.23 9.38
C CYS A 57 -0.64 1.84 10.37
N TYR A 58 -1.12 2.75 11.23
CA TYR A 58 -0.34 3.33 12.30
C TYR A 58 -1.04 3.14 13.65
N GLY A 59 -0.24 3.06 14.72
CA GLY A 59 -0.73 2.88 16.08
C GLY A 59 -0.36 1.53 16.66
N LYS A 60 -0.60 1.34 17.97
CA LYS A 60 -0.33 0.07 18.66
C LYS A 60 -1.30 -1.05 18.24
N ASP A 61 -2.48 -0.69 17.73
CA ASP A 61 -3.58 -1.59 17.40
C ASP A 61 -4.12 -1.37 15.97
N ASP A 62 -3.30 -0.82 15.06
CA ASP A 62 -3.68 -0.53 13.66
C ASP A 62 -4.96 0.34 13.48
N GLU A 63 -5.31 1.16 14.47
CA GLU A 63 -6.57 1.93 14.47
C GLU A 63 -6.61 3.02 13.39
N LEU A 64 -5.44 3.52 12.96
CA LEU A 64 -5.36 4.58 11.97
C LEU A 64 -4.92 4.01 10.62
N LEU A 65 -5.83 4.07 9.65
CA LEU A 65 -5.58 3.73 8.25
C LEU A 65 -5.28 5.00 7.45
N ASP A 66 -4.09 5.08 6.85
CA ASP A 66 -3.73 6.19 5.96
C ASP A 66 -3.59 5.70 4.50
N ILE A 67 -4.24 6.40 3.56
CA ILE A 67 -4.21 6.04 2.14
C ILE A 67 -2.89 6.54 1.52
N LYS A 68 -2.12 5.62 0.95
CA LYS A 68 -0.83 5.91 0.31
C LYS A 68 -0.91 5.79 -1.21
N TYR A 69 -0.24 6.71 -1.88
CA TYR A 69 -0.09 6.72 -3.34
C TYR A 69 1.35 6.42 -3.71
N PHE A 70 1.53 5.38 -4.52
CA PHE A 70 2.84 4.91 -4.97
C PHE A 70 2.95 5.12 -6.47
N GLY A 71 4.15 5.50 -6.92
CA GLY A 71 4.47 5.57 -8.32
C GLY A 71 5.74 6.37 -8.61
N THR A 72 5.92 6.71 -9.87
CA THR A 72 7.13 7.35 -10.36
C THR A 72 7.11 8.85 -10.13
N ARG A 73 8.24 9.42 -9.68
CA ARG A 73 8.42 10.88 -9.52
C ARG A 73 8.83 11.55 -10.82
N TYR A 74 8.25 12.72 -11.05
CA TYR A 74 8.49 13.63 -12.15
C TYR A 74 8.83 15.02 -11.61
N ARG A 75 9.65 15.74 -12.37
CA ARG A 75 9.93 17.16 -12.19
C ARG A 75 9.34 17.91 -13.38
N LYS A 76 8.63 19.02 -13.13
CA LYS A 76 8.19 19.92 -14.19
C LYS A 76 9.34 20.85 -14.60
N SER A 77 9.70 20.89 -15.88
CA SER A 77 10.70 21.79 -16.43
C SER A 77 10.23 22.29 -17.79
N HIS A 78 10.19 23.60 -18.01
CA HIS A 78 9.76 24.21 -19.28
C HIS A 78 8.41 23.71 -19.83
N GLY A 79 7.47 23.36 -18.93
CA GLY A 79 6.16 22.83 -19.32
C GLY A 79 6.11 21.30 -19.52
N GLU A 80 7.25 20.63 -19.54
CA GLU A 80 7.37 19.18 -19.71
C GLU A 80 7.55 18.45 -18.36
N TYR A 81 7.12 17.19 -18.30
CA TYR A 81 7.32 16.31 -17.16
C TYR A 81 8.50 15.38 -17.40
N ILE A 82 9.60 15.62 -16.68
CA ILE A 82 10.82 14.82 -16.79
C ILE A 82 10.85 13.82 -15.64
N GLN A 83 10.95 12.53 -15.95
CA GLN A 83 11.07 11.48 -14.95
C GLN A 83 12.35 11.68 -14.12
N VAL A 84 12.20 11.73 -12.81
CA VAL A 84 13.34 11.77 -11.88
C VAL A 84 13.78 10.33 -11.66
N LYS A 85 15.09 10.04 -11.76
CA LYS A 85 15.63 8.71 -11.46
C LYS A 85 15.12 8.29 -10.07
N ASN A 86 14.40 7.18 -10.01
CA ASN A 86 13.99 6.59 -8.75
C ASN A 86 15.25 6.39 -7.90
N ARG A 87 15.27 6.91 -6.67
CA ARG A 87 16.23 6.42 -5.68
C ARG A 87 16.05 4.90 -5.65
N LYS A 88 17.15 4.13 -5.64
CA LYS A 88 17.20 2.66 -5.59
C LYS A 88 16.40 2.01 -4.43
N ASN A 89 15.62 2.79 -3.67
CA ASN A 89 14.86 2.42 -2.50
C ASN A 89 13.33 2.44 -2.73
N ASN A 90 12.83 2.55 -3.96
CA ASN A 90 11.50 2.02 -4.22
C ASN A 90 11.68 0.51 -4.31
N PRO A 91 11.32 -0.28 -3.28
CA PRO A 91 11.42 -1.72 -3.41
C PRO A 91 10.61 -2.12 -4.65
N PRO A 92 11.15 -3.00 -5.51
CA PRO A 92 10.32 -3.62 -6.52
C PRO A 92 9.10 -4.20 -5.82
N PHE A 93 7.93 -4.13 -6.48
CA PHE A 93 6.72 -4.76 -5.99
C PHE A 93 7.03 -6.23 -5.73
N ASN A 94 7.20 -6.59 -4.46
CA ASN A 94 7.31 -7.97 -4.05
C ASN A 94 5.90 -8.43 -3.71
N GLU A 95 5.28 -9.19 -4.62
CA GLU A 95 4.00 -9.85 -4.38
C GLU A 95 4.03 -10.69 -3.09
N GLU A 96 5.20 -11.19 -2.69
CA GLU A 96 5.33 -11.91 -1.42
C GLU A 96 5.12 -11.01 -0.20
N PHE A 97 5.39 -9.70 -0.27
CA PHE A 97 5.16 -8.80 0.88
C PHE A 97 3.66 -8.65 1.20
N CYS A 98 2.79 -8.84 0.20
CA CYS A 98 1.34 -8.92 0.38
C CYS A 98 0.86 -10.29 0.88
N LYS A 99 1.70 -11.34 0.87
CA LYS A 99 1.34 -12.63 1.49
C LYS A 99 1.48 -12.62 3.02
N TYR A 100 2.15 -11.61 3.59
CA TYR A 100 2.54 -11.60 5.00
C TYR A 100 2.06 -10.38 5.82
N MET A 101 1.22 -9.49 5.25
CA MET A 101 0.45 -8.48 5.99
C MET A 101 -1.03 -8.83 5.97
#